data_AF-A0A1E3GUK9-F1
#
_entry.id   AF-A0A1E3GUK9-F1
#
_cell.length_a   1.000
_cell.length_b   1.000
_cell.length_c   1.000
_cell.angle_alpha   90.00
_cell.angle_beta   90.00
_cell.angle_gamma   90.00
#
_symmetry.space_group_name_H-M   'P 1'
#
loop_
_entity.id
_entity.type
_entity.pdbx_description
1 polymer ?
#
loop_
_entity_poly.entity_id
_entity_poly.type
_entity_poly.pdbx_seq_one_letter_code
_entity_poly.pdbx_strand_id
1 'polypeptide(L)'
;MNSLAESISLYTSRAAMKLRRQHSVARIIQVYIRCSPYRSGDAFYGNSLMAALPMATDDTRVLVKHALAALKRMYRPGFNYAKAGIMLTELQPKSGQQRDLFAPNQDAKSGQLMTVMDIINNTMGRDTLQLANQGFKRPWKMKQEHKSPSYTTKWEDVLTVS
;
A
#
# COMPACT_ATOMS: atom_id res chain seq x y z
N MET A 1 -11.63 -9.16 8.60
CA MET A 1 -10.71 -9.33 7.45
C MET A 1 -10.80 -8.19 6.44
N ASN A 2 -11.99 -7.79 5.98
CA ASN A 2 -12.17 -6.84 4.87
C ASN A 2 -11.44 -5.50 5.05
N SER A 3 -11.61 -4.82 6.19
CA SER A 3 -10.92 -3.55 6.48
C SER A 3 -9.39 -3.66 6.42
N LEU A 4 -8.82 -4.81 6.81
CA LEU A 4 -7.38 -5.04 6.71
C LEU A 4 -6.96 -5.19 5.24
N ALA A 5 -7.69 -6.01 4.47
CA ALA A 5 -7.43 -6.20 3.05
C ALA A 5 -7.52 -4.88 2.27
N GLU A 6 -8.51 -4.04 2.56
CA GLU A 6 -8.65 -2.70 1.98
C GLU A 6 -7.45 -1.80 2.33
N SER A 7 -7.06 -1.76 3.60
CA SER A 7 -5.93 -0.94 4.06
C SER A 7 -4.60 -1.36 3.43
N ILE A 8 -4.33 -2.67 3.39
CA ILE A 8 -3.14 -3.22 2.76
C ILE A 8 -3.15 -2.91 1.26
N SER A 9 -4.28 -3.10 0.57
CA SER A 9 -4.39 -2.80 -0.86
C SER A 9 -4.12 -1.32 -1.15
N LEU A 10 -4.65 -0.40 -0.34
CA LEU A 10 -4.39 1.03 -0.49
C LEU A 10 -2.91 1.37 -0.27
N TYR A 11 -2.32 0.87 0.82
CA TYR A 11 -0.93 1.17 1.15
C TYR A 11 0.05 0.60 0.13
N THR A 12 -0.19 -0.64 -0.33
CA THR A 12 0.59 -1.25 -1.40
C THR A 12 0.47 -0.46 -2.70
N SER A 13 -0.73 0.00 -3.05
CA SER A 13 -0.95 0.81 -4.27
C SER A 13 -0.20 2.14 -4.23
N ARG A 14 -0.22 2.80 -3.07
CA ARG A 14 0.54 4.04 -2.87
C ARG A 14 2.05 3.81 -2.90
N ALA A 15 2.53 2.72 -2.32
CA ALA A 15 3.95 2.37 -2.38
C ALA A 15 4.40 2.02 -3.80
N ALA A 16 3.57 1.33 -4.59
CA ALA A 16 3.83 1.04 -5.99
C ALA A 16 3.93 2.32 -6.85
N MET A 17 3.05 3.29 -6.62
CA MET A 17 3.15 4.61 -7.29
C MET A 17 4.46 5.32 -6.93
N LYS A 18 4.89 5.26 -5.66
CA LYS A 18 6.18 5.84 -5.24
C LYS A 18 7.36 5.14 -5.92
N LEU A 19 7.35 3.81 -6.00
CA LEU A 19 8.35 3.02 -6.74
C LEU A 19 8.50 3.52 -8.19
N ARG A 20 7.38 3.72 -8.89
CA ARG A 20 7.39 4.22 -10.27
C ARG A 20 7.95 5.63 -10.40
N ARG A 21 7.59 6.54 -9.49
CA ARG A 21 8.12 7.91 -9.44
C ARG A 21 9.63 7.96 -9.22
N GLN A 22 10.19 7.00 -8.48
CA GLN A 22 11.64 6.88 -8.25
C GLN A 22 12.32 5.90 -9.23
N HIS A 23 11.66 5.52 -10.32
CA HIS A 23 12.17 4.59 -11.34
C HIS A 23 12.77 3.29 -10.78
N SER A 24 12.14 2.74 -9.73
CA SER A 24 12.62 1.54 -9.03
C SER A 24 11.56 0.44 -9.00
N VAL A 25 12.00 -0.80 -8.83
CA VAL A 25 11.14 -1.98 -8.61
C VAL A 25 11.51 -2.66 -7.29
N ALA A 26 10.60 -3.42 -6.70
CA ALA A 26 10.85 -4.17 -5.47
C ALA A 26 10.77 -5.67 -5.72
N ARG A 27 11.66 -6.45 -5.09
CA ARG A 27 11.63 -7.92 -5.15
C ARG A 27 10.89 -8.54 -3.96
N ILE A 28 10.79 -7.85 -2.84
CA ILE A 28 10.14 -8.37 -1.64
C ILE A 28 9.06 -7.39 -1.16
N ILE A 29 7.91 -7.95 -0.77
CA ILE A 29 6.86 -7.25 -0.04
C ILE A 29 6.65 -7.90 1.32
N GLN A 30 6.90 -7.13 2.38
CA GLN A 30 6.58 -7.53 3.74
C GLN A 30 5.22 -6.95 4.13
N VAL A 31 4.37 -7.78 4.74
CA VAL A 31 3.10 -7.36 5.34
C VAL A 31 3.19 -7.56 6.84
N TYR A 32 2.68 -6.61 7.61
CA TYR A 32 2.60 -6.73 9.06
C TYR A 32 1.21 -6.34 9.56
N ILE A 33 0.75 -7.04 10.59
CA ILE A 33 -0.50 -6.76 11.32
C ILE A 33 -0.25 -6.88 12.81
N ARG A 34 -0.93 -6.06 13.61
CA ARG A 34 -0.74 -6.02 15.07
C ARG A 34 -2.00 -5.55 15.79
N CYS A 35 -2.28 -6.18 16.93
CA CYS A 35 -3.30 -5.75 17.90
C CYS A 35 -2.76 -4.63 18.80
N SER A 36 -3.65 -3.80 19.34
CA SER A 36 -3.22 -2.74 20.27
C SER A 36 -2.73 -3.36 21.58
N PRO A 37 -1.53 -3.00 22.09
CA PRO A 37 -1.10 -3.42 23.42
C PRO A 37 -1.84 -2.68 24.55
N TYR A 38 -2.59 -1.62 24.22
CA TYR A 38 -3.26 -0.75 25.21
C TYR A 38 -4.72 -1.10 25.47
N ARG A 39 -5.26 -2.15 24.83
CA ARG A 39 -6.63 -2.60 25.10
C ARG A 39 -6.60 -3.65 26.20
N SER A 40 -7.03 -3.25 27.39
CA SER A 40 -7.22 -4.15 28.52
C SER A 40 -8.25 -5.23 28.18
N GLY A 41 -7.91 -6.51 28.41
CA GLY A 41 -8.79 -7.65 28.19
C GLY A 41 -8.70 -8.32 26.81
N ASP A 42 -8.07 -7.67 25.82
CA ASP A 42 -7.85 -8.27 24.49
C ASP A 42 -6.53 -9.06 24.47
N ALA A 43 -6.53 -10.25 23.85
CA ALA A 43 -5.31 -11.00 23.60
C ALA A 43 -4.41 -10.26 22.59
N PHE A 44 -3.13 -10.09 22.94
CA PHE A 44 -2.16 -9.48 22.03
C PHE A 44 -1.73 -10.46 20.94
N TYR A 45 -1.84 -10.03 19.68
CA TYR A 45 -1.27 -10.74 18.54
C TYR A 45 -0.63 -9.77 17.56
N GLY A 46 0.58 -10.09 17.12
CA GLY A 46 1.29 -9.40 16.07
C GLY A 46 2.02 -10.41 15.21
N ASN A 47 2.05 -10.16 13.91
CA ASN A 47 2.74 -11.02 12.96
C ASN A 47 3.26 -10.19 11.78
N SER A 48 4.35 -10.64 11.16
CA SER A 48 4.87 -10.11 9.90
C SER A 48 5.29 -11.24 8.97
N LEU A 49 4.94 -11.15 7.69
CA LEU A 49 5.35 -12.12 6.68
C LEU A 49 5.98 -11.40 5.49
N MET A 50 7.13 -11.91 5.06
CA MET A 50 7.79 -11.48 3.82
C MET A 50 7.38 -12.40 2.68
N ALA A 51 6.96 -11.82 1.56
CA ALA A 51 6.68 -12.53 0.33
C ALA A 51 7.67 -12.10 -0.75
N ALA A 52 8.49 -13.04 -1.20
CA ALA A 52 9.36 -12.86 -2.36
C ALA A 52 8.53 -12.91 -3.65
N LEU A 53 8.81 -11.97 -4.55
CA LEU A 53 8.18 -11.89 -5.86
C LEU A 53 9.01 -12.70 -6.88
N PRO A 54 8.37 -13.47 -7.77
CA PRO A 54 9.08 -14.23 -8.81
C PRO A 54 10.00 -13.35 -9.66
N MET A 55 9.62 -12.08 -9.84
CA MET A 55 10.41 -11.05 -10.47
C MET A 55 10.16 -9.73 -9.74
N ALA A 56 11.19 -8.88 -9.61
CA ALA A 56 11.00 -7.56 -9.03
C ALA A 56 10.02 -6.74 -9.90
N THR A 57 9.10 -6.02 -9.28
CA THR A 57 8.07 -5.31 -10.04
C THR A 57 7.59 -4.06 -9.32
N ASP A 58 7.07 -3.14 -10.10
CA ASP A 58 6.30 -1.99 -9.65
C ASP A 58 4.83 -2.07 -10.06
N ASP A 59 4.34 -3.20 -10.60
CA ASP A 59 2.93 -3.38 -10.96
C ASP A 59 2.08 -3.48 -9.69
N THR A 60 1.19 -2.50 -9.53
CA THR A 60 0.28 -2.40 -8.39
C THR A 60 -0.54 -3.67 -8.19
N ARG A 61 -1.00 -4.31 -9.26
CA ARG A 61 -1.85 -5.51 -9.21
C ARG A 61 -1.08 -6.71 -8.68
N VAL A 62 0.16 -6.88 -9.13
CA VAL A 62 1.04 -7.99 -8.70
C VAL A 62 1.41 -7.82 -7.24
N LEU A 63 1.83 -6.61 -6.84
CA LEU A 63 2.19 -6.30 -5.45
C LEU A 63 1.00 -6.52 -4.51
N VAL A 64 -0.18 -6.00 -4.85
CA VAL A 64 -1.39 -6.15 -4.04
C VAL A 64 -1.83 -7.61 -3.94
N LYS A 65 -1.75 -8.40 -5.02
CA LYS A 65 -2.04 -9.84 -4.99
C LYS A 65 -1.18 -10.58 -3.97
N HIS A 66 0.14 -10.33 -3.95
CA HIS A 66 1.06 -10.98 -3.02
C HIS A 66 0.88 -10.47 -1.58
N ALA A 67 0.61 -9.17 -1.40
CA ALA A 67 0.30 -8.60 -0.09
C ALA A 67 -0.94 -9.25 0.54
N LEU A 68 -2.01 -9.41 -0.24
CA LEU A 68 -3.25 -10.02 0.24
C LEU A 68 -3.09 -11.52 0.51
N ALA A 69 -2.31 -12.22 -0.30
CA ALA A 69 -1.96 -13.62 -0.03
C ALA A 69 -1.19 -13.76 1.29
N ALA A 70 -0.22 -12.88 1.55
CA ALA A 70 0.51 -12.85 2.81
C ALA A 70 -0.42 -12.54 4.00
N LEU A 71 -1.27 -11.51 3.87
CA LEU A 71 -2.26 -11.15 4.88
C LEU A 71 -3.18 -12.33 5.22
N LYS A 72 -3.67 -13.07 4.21
CA LYS A 72 -4.54 -14.23 4.39
C LYS A 72 -3.88 -15.33 5.23
N ARG A 73 -2.56 -15.54 5.08
CA ARG A 73 -1.80 -16.53 5.87
C ARG A 73 -1.57 -16.09 7.32
N MET A 74 -1.50 -14.77 7.56
CA MET A 74 -1.21 -14.21 8.88
C MET A 74 -2.46 -13.92 9.71
N TYR A 75 -3.60 -13.71 9.04
CA TYR A 75 -4.85 -13.34 9.69
C TYR A 75 -5.36 -14.47 10.56
N ARG A 76 -5.76 -14.12 11.79
CA ARG A 76 -6.43 -15.01 12.73
C ARG A 76 -7.78 -14.38 13.10
N PRO A 77 -8.90 -15.11 12.96
CA PRO A 77 -10.19 -14.63 13.45
C PRO A 77 -10.15 -14.47 14.98
N GLY A 78 -11.01 -13.60 15.52
CA GLY A 78 -11.11 -13.34 16.96
C GLY A 78 -10.14 -12.28 17.51
N PHE A 79 -9.22 -11.74 16.69
CA PHE A 79 -8.30 -10.68 17.10
C PHE A 79 -8.72 -9.29 16.63
N ASN A 80 -8.59 -8.31 17.53
CA ASN A 80 -8.82 -6.90 17.27
C ASN A 80 -7.54 -6.21 16.76
N TYR A 81 -7.29 -6.34 15.46
CA TYR A 81 -6.16 -5.68 14.81
C TYR A 81 -6.31 -4.16 14.83
N ALA A 82 -5.27 -3.48 15.34
CA ALA A 82 -5.22 -2.02 15.44
C ALA A 82 -4.28 -1.38 14.41
N LYS A 83 -3.30 -2.13 13.90
CA LYS A 83 -2.32 -1.66 12.92
C LYS A 83 -2.11 -2.69 11.82
N ALA A 84 -2.00 -2.18 10.60
CA ALA A 84 -1.61 -2.95 9.42
C ALA A 84 -0.73 -2.09 8.52
N GLY A 85 0.21 -2.71 7.82
CA GLY A 85 1.04 -2.01 6.87
C GLY A 85 1.87 -2.94 6.00
N ILE A 86 2.58 -2.31 5.07
CA ILE A 86 3.47 -3.00 4.14
C ILE A 86 4.84 -2.32 4.13
N MET A 87 5.86 -3.07 3.72
CA MET A 87 7.18 -2.57 3.41
C MET A 87 7.64 -3.22 2.10
N LEU A 88 8.23 -2.43 1.20
CA LEU A 88 8.83 -2.92 -0.03
C LEU A 88 10.35 -2.88 0.17
N THR A 89 11.01 -4.01 -0.04
CA THR A 89 12.46 -4.17 0.16
C THR A 89 13.08 -4.84 -1.07
N GLU A 90 14.42 -4.96 -1.07
CA GLU A 90 15.18 -5.37 -2.25
C GLU A 90 14.84 -4.46 -3.44
N LEU A 91 15.00 -3.15 -3.21
CA LEU A 91 14.75 -2.13 -4.20
C LEU A 91 15.91 -2.09 -5.19
N GLN A 92 15.59 -2.11 -6.47
CA GLN A 92 16.58 -2.03 -7.54
C GLN A 92 16.12 -1.05 -8.62
N PRO A 93 17.06 -0.41 -9.34
CA PRO A 93 16.72 0.42 -10.50
C PRO A 93 15.95 -0.37 -11.54
N LYS A 94 14.90 0.24 -12.12
CA LYS A 94 14.14 -0.39 -13.20
C LYS A 94 14.97 -0.58 -14.46
N SER A 95 15.97 0.28 -14.69
CA SER A 95 16.86 0.31 -15.87
C SER A 95 17.93 -0.79 -15.90
N GLY A 96 17.98 -1.70 -14.93
CA GLY A 96 19.00 -2.76 -14.84
C GLY A 96 18.42 -4.14 -14.53
N GLN A 97 17.12 -4.34 -14.73
CA GLN A 97 16.49 -5.61 -14.39
C GLN A 97 16.90 -6.72 -15.34
N GLN A 98 17.66 -7.68 -14.82
CA GLN A 98 17.95 -8.93 -15.54
C GLN A 98 16.65 -9.70 -15.75
N ARG A 99 16.36 -9.95 -17.03
CA ARG A 99 15.22 -10.78 -17.43
C ARG A 99 15.56 -12.24 -17.15
N ASP A 100 14.58 -12.96 -16.68
CA ASP A 100 14.65 -14.41 -16.61
C ASP A 100 14.36 -14.96 -18.01
N LEU A 101 15.14 -15.96 -18.44
CA LEU A 101 14.96 -16.62 -19.73
C LEU A 101 13.70 -17.49 -19.74
N PHE A 102 13.31 -18.01 -18.58
CA PHE A 102 12.22 -18.98 -18.41
C PHE A 102 11.04 -18.42 -17.63
N ALA A 103 11.22 -17.37 -16.81
CA ALA A 103 10.10 -16.73 -16.14
C ALA A 103 9.35 -15.78 -17.10
N PRO A 104 8.02 -15.69 -17.00
CA PRO A 104 7.25 -14.72 -17.77
C PRO A 104 7.70 -13.31 -17.37
N ASN A 105 8.30 -12.61 -18.32
CA ASN A 105 8.65 -11.20 -18.16
C ASN A 105 7.38 -10.38 -17.93
N GLN A 106 7.50 -9.27 -17.20
CA GLN A 106 6.40 -8.33 -17.04
C GLN A 106 6.04 -7.79 -18.43
N ASP A 107 4.79 -8.01 -18.84
CA ASP A 107 4.27 -7.58 -20.14
C ASP A 107 4.47 -6.07 -20.30
N ALA A 108 4.95 -5.64 -21.48
CA ALA A 108 5.08 -4.22 -21.81
C ALA A 108 3.75 -3.47 -21.63
N LYS A 109 2.61 -4.14 -21.87
CA LYS A 109 1.27 -3.59 -21.64
C LYS A 109 1.00 -3.30 -20.16
N SER A 110 1.56 -4.09 -19.24
CA SER A 110 1.46 -3.83 -17.80
C SER A 110 2.15 -2.51 -17.44
N GLY A 111 3.34 -2.26 -17.98
CA GLY A 111 4.05 -1.00 -17.77
C GLY A 111 3.24 0.20 -18.27
N GLN A 112 2.72 0.14 -19.50
CA GLN A 112 1.88 1.19 -20.09
C GLN A 112 0.61 1.45 -19.26
N LEU A 113 -0.07 0.39 -18.83
CA LEU A 113 -1.26 0.50 -17.98
C LEU A 113 -0.95 1.22 -16.66
N MET A 114 0.14 0.85 -15.98
CA MET A 114 0.51 1.51 -14.72
C MET A 114 0.83 2.99 -14.93
N THR A 115 1.47 3.35 -16.04
CA THR A 115 1.72 4.75 -16.42
C THR A 115 0.41 5.52 -16.63
N VAL A 116 -0.53 4.96 -17.39
CA VAL A 116 -1.84 5.60 -17.63
C VAL A 116 -2.62 5.79 -16.33
N MET A 117 -2.63 4.77 -15.46
CA MET A 117 -3.24 4.84 -14.14
C MET A 117 -2.65 5.97 -13.28
N ASP A 118 -1.33 6.14 -13.31
CA ASP A 118 -0.65 7.20 -12.55
C ASP A 118 -0.93 8.59 -13.15
N ILE A 119 -0.96 8.72 -14.48
CA ILE A 119 -1.30 9.98 -15.16
C ILE A 119 -2.70 10.44 -14.75
N ILE A 120 -3.70 9.57 -14.85
CA ILE A 120 -5.09 9.91 -14.52
C ILE A 120 -5.21 10.29 -13.03
N ASN A 121 -4.56 9.55 -12.14
CA ASN A 121 -4.54 9.88 -10.70
C ASN A 121 -3.78 11.17 -10.38
N ASN A 122 -2.90 11.64 -11.27
CA ASN A 122 -2.19 12.90 -11.08
C ASN A 122 -2.99 14.09 -11.64
N THR A 123 -3.72 13.91 -12.74
CA THR A 123 -4.50 14.96 -13.39
C THR A 123 -5.89 15.14 -12.79
N MET A 124 -6.57 14.05 -12.45
CA MET A 124 -7.95 14.07 -11.96
C MET A 124 -8.07 13.97 -10.44
N GLY A 125 -6.96 14.09 -9.72
CA GLY A 125 -6.91 13.98 -8.28
C GLY A 125 -6.56 12.58 -7.77
N ARG A 126 -6.12 12.55 -6.51
CA ARG A 126 -5.58 11.36 -5.87
C ARG A 126 -6.67 10.32 -5.61
N ASP A 127 -6.33 9.06 -5.85
CA ASP A 127 -7.19 7.89 -5.64
C ASP A 127 -8.45 7.90 -6.55
N THR A 128 -8.43 8.62 -7.69
CA THR A 128 -9.51 8.63 -8.71
C THR A 128 -9.65 7.28 -9.41
N LEU A 129 -8.53 6.69 -9.84
CA LEU A 129 -8.48 5.29 -10.26
C LEU A 129 -7.82 4.46 -9.16
N GLN A 130 -8.63 3.57 -8.58
CA GLN A 130 -8.22 2.67 -7.51
C GLN A 130 -8.62 1.23 -7.85
N LEU A 131 -7.88 0.27 -7.29
CA LEU A 131 -8.28 -1.13 -7.37
C LEU A 131 -9.53 -1.35 -6.50
N ALA A 132 -10.48 -2.15 -6.98
CA ALA A 132 -11.75 -2.39 -6.29
C ALA A 132 -11.57 -2.94 -4.86
N ASN A 133 -10.50 -3.72 -4.63
CA ASN A 133 -10.19 -4.28 -3.31
C ASN A 133 -9.69 -3.24 -2.28
N GLN A 134 -9.45 -1.99 -2.67
CA GLN A 134 -9.13 -0.91 -1.74
C GLN A 134 -10.36 -0.40 -0.98
N GLY A 135 -11.57 -0.75 -1.44
CA GLY A 135 -12.82 -0.27 -0.88
C GLY A 135 -13.08 1.20 -1.20
N PHE A 136 -14.36 1.57 -1.20
CA PHE A 136 -14.79 2.96 -1.42
C PHE A 136 -14.99 3.71 -0.10
N LYS A 137 -15.36 3.00 0.96
CA LYS A 137 -15.51 3.54 2.32
C LYS A 137 -14.31 3.07 3.16
N ARG A 138 -13.66 3.99 3.87
CA ARG A 138 -12.40 3.72 4.60
C ARG A 138 -12.56 3.99 6.11
N PRO A 139 -13.35 3.18 6.85
CA PRO A 139 -13.56 3.38 8.29
C PRO A 139 -12.28 3.17 9.11
N TRP A 140 -11.29 2.48 8.55
CA TRP A 140 -9.96 2.24 9.09
C TRP A 140 -8.96 3.36 8.78
N LYS A 141 -9.38 4.45 8.15
CA LYS A 141 -8.51 5.60 7.86
C LYS A 141 -7.93 6.13 9.18
N MET A 142 -6.67 6.56 9.12
CA MET A 142 -5.98 7.16 10.26
C MET A 142 -6.82 8.26 10.89
N LYS A 143 -7.06 8.16 12.21
CA LYS A 143 -7.66 9.24 12.99
C LYS A 143 -6.67 10.40 13.07
N GLN A 144 -7.08 11.58 12.62
CA GLN A 144 -6.26 12.79 12.54
C GLN A 144 -6.84 13.93 13.39
N GLU A 145 -7.57 13.59 14.45
CA GLU A 145 -8.31 14.54 15.31
C GLU A 145 -7.38 15.52 16.06
N HIS A 146 -6.12 15.14 16.27
CA HIS A 146 -5.09 15.99 16.88
C HIS A 146 -4.09 16.56 15.86
N LYS A 147 -4.47 16.62 14.57
CA LYS A 147 -3.62 17.24 13.55
C LYS A 147 -3.64 18.77 13.76
N SER A 148 -2.47 19.40 13.73
CA SER A 148 -2.39 20.86 13.69
C SER A 148 -3.12 21.42 12.47
N PRO A 149 -3.64 22.66 12.54
CA PRO A 149 -4.27 23.30 11.40
C PRO A 149 -3.34 23.33 10.19
N SER A 150 -3.93 23.20 9.01
CA SER A 150 -3.21 23.08 7.74
C SER A 150 -2.90 24.46 7.17
N TYR A 151 -2.18 25.29 7.94
CA TYR A 151 -1.93 26.72 7.67
C TYR A 151 -1.49 27.05 6.24
N THR A 152 -0.73 26.16 5.58
CA THR A 152 -0.18 26.38 4.24
C THR A 152 -1.01 25.79 3.10
N THR A 153 -2.05 25.01 3.42
CA THR A 153 -2.78 24.20 2.42
C THR A 153 -4.29 24.30 2.53
N LYS A 154 -4.81 24.96 3.56
CA LYS A 154 -6.23 25.29 3.72
C LYS A 154 -6.38 26.73 4.18
N TRP A 155 -7.05 27.52 3.36
CA TRP A 155 -7.32 28.94 3.65
C TRP A 155 -8.11 29.11 4.96
N GLU A 156 -9.04 28.21 5.24
CA GLU A 156 -9.85 28.19 6.48
C GLU A 156 -9.01 27.96 7.75
N ASP A 157 -7.83 27.33 7.62
CA ASP A 157 -6.95 27.01 8.74
C ASP A 157 -5.93 28.15 9.01
N VAL A 158 -5.94 29.23 8.22
CA VAL A 158 -5.01 30.36 8.36
C VAL A 158 -5.39 31.22 9.57
N LEU A 159 -4.39 31.59 10.39
CA LEU A 159 -4.59 32.43 11.56
C LEU A 159 -5.13 33.80 11.15
N THR A 160 -6.30 34.18 11.67
CA THR A 160 -6.86 35.51 11.50
C THR A 160 -6.37 36.39 12.65
N VAL A 161 -5.73 37.51 12.34
CA VAL A 161 -5.39 38.54 13.33
C VAL A 161 -6.49 39.60 13.27
N SER A 162 -7.25 39.73 14.36
CA SER A 162 -8.28 40.75 14.56
C SER A 162 -7.74 41.94 15.34
#